data_AF-A0A9W6EZ48-F1
#
_entry.id   AF-A0A9W6EZ48-F1
#
_cell.length_a   1.000
_cell.length_b   1.000
_cell.length_c   1.000
_cell.angle_alpha   90.00
_cell.angle_beta   90.00
_cell.angle_gamma   90.00
#
_symmetry.space_group_name_H-M   'P 1'
#
loop_
_entity.id
_entity.type
_entity.pdbx_description
1 polymer ?
#
loop_
_entity_poly.entity_id
_entity_poly.type
_entity_poly.pdbx_seq_one_letter_code
_entity_poly.pdbx_strand_id
1 'polypeptide(L)'
;MSRRGLAMLWSALANATRERTCLGGAPAAAAALLALRTAPATTASALDATASGATPNPPALWHQITSSSSRRQPAAAPASACSLPPPSQTSIGHRITISGPCRTRNGPAATSIATWRSPSRGFSASAAALSPAPGAEDGGGSAPPGGGGGGGAGVSGPAAGGETRLSLGEALNQLVDAAVEKVEAGQLDEAVSLLKDGLSTFEPVFPNSPELGELHNQAALLLLFQGRPQEAADHAQASLETTRRHFGARSLLTAHRLLRLGICRFALGNMADAAGLLREALELLDAAGGGAAAAAADPGSRCEAGFYLDCVALAHVKDAGGVETLSGSLRANVRGMKEAYGAESMILSLALHQHSRLVNGGLEQGAEVAVGEALLRHQIALLSEVHGPDSEEVAVARYKLGTYYYSQDLLQDAGLTVRQAAVALRALHSEEHDLVVLCKHRMGMICAAQGDHRSAVQLLQASRNHFSEEGSQSMLAKEADIGLAMAKFRAVDTARDSAAKRAELQQDALELLRTEIEALAQAVGTGHMLVQGATRYYGQLAKMAR
;
A
#
# COMPACT_ATOMS: atom_id res chain seq x y z
N MET A 1 -13.74 1.03 -5.69
CA MET A 1 -12.95 -0.16 -6.12
C MET A 1 -13.68 -0.85 -7.26
N SER A 2 -13.07 -1.04 -8.43
CA SER A 2 -13.73 -1.66 -9.60
C SER A 2 -13.23 -3.08 -9.83
N ARG A 3 -14.15 -4.00 -10.16
CA ARG A 3 -13.89 -5.41 -10.52
C ARG A 3 -12.85 -5.62 -11.63
N ARG A 4 -12.47 -4.56 -12.38
CA ARG A 4 -11.49 -4.64 -13.49
C ARG A 4 -10.03 -4.59 -13.04
N GLY A 5 -9.70 -3.92 -11.93
CA GLY A 5 -8.32 -3.88 -11.40
C GLY A 5 -7.88 -5.21 -10.78
N LEU A 6 -8.83 -5.91 -10.14
CA LEU A 6 -8.64 -7.23 -9.55
C LEU A 6 -8.52 -8.35 -10.60
N ALA A 7 -9.22 -8.22 -11.74
CA ALA A 7 -9.12 -9.16 -12.85
C ALA A 7 -7.76 -9.15 -13.57
N MET A 8 -7.00 -8.04 -13.52
CA MET A 8 -5.70 -7.91 -14.21
C MET A 8 -4.51 -8.42 -13.36
N LEU A 9 -4.59 -8.33 -12.03
CA LEU A 9 -3.72 -9.11 -11.12
C LEU A 9 -3.73 -10.59 -11.54
N TRP A 10 -4.90 -11.04 -11.99
CA TRP A 10 -5.17 -12.40 -12.38
C TRP A 10 -4.77 -12.79 -13.80
N SER A 11 -4.60 -11.89 -14.77
CA SER A 11 -3.96 -12.28 -16.04
C SER A 11 -2.47 -12.60 -15.87
N ALA A 12 -1.79 -11.91 -14.96
CA ALA A 12 -0.40 -12.19 -14.61
C ALA A 12 -0.27 -13.47 -13.74
N LEU A 13 -1.20 -13.69 -12.80
CA LEU A 13 -1.26 -14.92 -11.98
C LEU A 13 -1.79 -16.16 -12.73
N ALA A 14 -2.73 -16.01 -13.67
CA ALA A 14 -3.33 -17.11 -14.43
C ALA A 14 -2.51 -17.56 -15.65
N ASN A 15 -1.60 -16.73 -16.18
CA ASN A 15 -0.71 -17.19 -17.24
C ASN A 15 0.26 -18.28 -16.74
N ALA A 16 0.64 -18.27 -15.47
CA ALA A 16 1.44 -19.33 -14.85
C ALA A 16 0.64 -20.65 -14.63
N THR A 17 -0.68 -20.59 -14.44
CA THR A 17 -1.53 -21.80 -14.37
C THR A 17 -1.89 -22.34 -15.75
N ARG A 18 -2.00 -21.50 -16.79
CA ARG A 18 -2.25 -21.95 -18.18
C ARG A 18 -1.07 -22.65 -18.83
N GLU A 19 0.17 -22.33 -18.49
CA GLU A 19 1.36 -23.02 -19.04
C GLU A 19 1.42 -24.51 -18.64
N ARG A 20 0.70 -24.96 -17.60
CA ARG A 20 0.55 -26.41 -17.30
C ARG A 20 -0.29 -27.18 -18.31
N THR A 21 -1.13 -26.52 -19.12
CA THR A 21 -1.96 -27.24 -20.12
C THR A 21 -1.24 -27.53 -21.44
N CYS A 22 -0.04 -26.97 -21.68
CA CYS A 22 0.70 -27.18 -22.93
C CYS A 22 1.99 -28.00 -22.78
N LEU A 23 2.42 -28.36 -21.56
CA LEU A 23 3.64 -29.18 -21.33
C LEU A 23 3.35 -30.61 -20.84
N GLY A 24 2.09 -31.05 -20.90
CA GLY A 24 1.69 -32.43 -20.67
C GLY A 24 1.89 -33.30 -21.92
N GLY A 25 3.13 -33.53 -22.35
CA GLY A 25 3.40 -34.54 -23.38
C GLY A 25 4.75 -34.44 -24.08
N ALA A 26 5.82 -34.97 -23.47
CA ALA A 26 6.86 -35.78 -24.13
C ALA A 26 8.04 -36.04 -23.17
N PRO A 27 8.41 -37.31 -22.89
CA PRO A 27 9.68 -37.63 -22.25
C PRO A 27 10.69 -38.09 -23.31
N ALA A 28 11.66 -37.24 -23.69
CA ALA A 28 12.91 -37.68 -24.31
C ALA A 28 13.85 -36.48 -24.56
N ALA A 29 14.81 -36.27 -23.64
CA ALA A 29 16.18 -35.82 -23.94
C ALA A 29 16.94 -35.52 -22.64
N ALA A 30 17.13 -36.54 -21.80
CA ALA A 30 18.20 -36.56 -20.82
C ALA A 30 19.29 -37.49 -21.38
N ALA A 31 20.34 -36.94 -21.99
CA ALA A 31 21.67 -37.54 -22.13
C ALA A 31 22.60 -36.67 -23.00
N ALA A 32 23.40 -35.82 -22.36
CA ALA A 32 24.77 -35.55 -22.80
C ALA A 32 25.59 -35.08 -21.59
N LEU A 33 26.49 -35.97 -21.18
CA LEU A 33 27.36 -35.92 -20.02
C LEU A 33 28.42 -34.80 -20.08
N LEU A 34 28.66 -34.22 -18.89
CA LEU A 34 29.96 -34.10 -18.21
C LEU A 34 31.23 -33.83 -19.05
N ALA A 35 31.90 -32.70 -18.78
CA ALA A 35 33.36 -32.65 -18.66
C ALA A 35 33.83 -31.40 -17.87
N LEU A 36 34.25 -31.66 -16.62
CA LEU A 36 35.34 -31.04 -15.84
C LEU A 36 35.83 -29.62 -16.16
N ARG A 37 35.84 -28.75 -15.13
CA ARG A 37 37.13 -28.34 -14.52
C ARG A 37 36.97 -27.73 -13.11
N THR A 38 38.01 -27.98 -12.34
CA THR A 38 38.18 -27.87 -10.88
C THR A 38 38.88 -26.59 -10.43
N ALA A 39 38.53 -26.15 -9.21
CA ALA A 39 39.36 -25.50 -8.17
C ALA A 39 39.68 -23.98 -8.28
N PRO A 40 40.10 -23.30 -7.18
CA PRO A 40 39.79 -23.49 -5.76
C PRO A 40 39.35 -22.19 -5.03
N ALA A 41 38.93 -22.37 -3.78
CA ALA A 41 38.63 -21.33 -2.80
C ALA A 41 39.86 -20.52 -2.37
N THR A 42 39.64 -19.24 -2.05
CA THR A 42 40.53 -18.43 -1.22
C THR A 42 39.74 -17.68 -0.15
N THR A 43 40.19 -17.88 1.07
CA THR A 43 39.77 -17.32 2.36
C THR A 43 40.18 -15.85 2.53
N ALA A 44 39.30 -15.02 3.13
CA ALA A 44 39.67 -13.82 3.91
C ALA A 44 38.43 -13.41 4.74
N SER A 45 38.37 -13.81 6.02
CA SER A 45 38.77 -13.04 7.21
C SER A 45 37.67 -12.11 7.73
N ALA A 46 37.11 -12.53 8.87
CA ALA A 46 36.23 -11.78 9.73
C ALA A 46 36.84 -10.44 10.17
N LEU A 47 36.01 -9.41 10.22
CA LEU A 47 36.20 -8.26 11.09
C LEU A 47 34.86 -7.93 11.73
N ASP A 48 34.84 -8.06 13.05
CA ASP A 48 33.81 -7.59 13.97
C ASP A 48 33.56 -6.09 13.78
N ALA A 49 32.28 -5.71 13.76
CA ALA A 49 31.85 -4.38 14.19
C ALA A 49 30.42 -4.49 14.75
N THR A 50 30.38 -4.71 16.05
CA THR A 50 29.22 -4.53 16.92
C THR A 50 28.83 -3.05 16.96
N ALA A 51 27.59 -2.73 16.56
CA ALA A 51 26.91 -1.49 16.97
C ALA A 51 25.39 -1.68 16.84
N SER A 52 24.83 -2.30 17.88
CA SER A 52 23.39 -2.27 18.17
C SER A 52 22.97 -0.82 18.44
N GLY A 53 22.03 -0.30 17.66
CA GLY A 53 21.45 1.03 17.85
C GLY A 53 20.01 1.05 17.37
N ALA A 54 19.14 0.31 18.06
CA ALA A 54 17.70 0.44 17.91
C ALA A 54 17.30 1.89 18.22
N THR A 55 16.81 2.61 17.20
CA THR A 55 16.17 3.91 17.38
C THR A 55 14.67 3.76 17.07
N PRO A 56 13.79 4.35 17.90
CA PRO A 56 12.35 4.16 17.78
C PRO A 56 11.80 4.96 16.59
N ASN A 57 10.96 4.32 15.78
CA ASN A 57 10.17 4.95 14.72
C ASN A 57 9.37 6.15 15.27
N PRO A 58 9.47 7.35 14.68
CA PRO A 58 8.46 8.39 14.88
C PRO A 58 7.16 8.00 14.14
N PRO A 59 5.97 8.40 14.63
CA PRO A 59 4.70 8.00 14.03
C PRO A 59 4.46 8.71 12.69
N ALA A 60 4.22 7.92 11.64
CA ALA A 60 3.86 8.36 10.30
C ALA A 60 2.41 8.91 10.24
N LEU A 61 2.25 10.21 10.49
CA LEU A 61 0.95 10.92 10.42
C LEU A 61 0.46 11.18 8.98
N TRP A 62 1.34 11.12 7.98
CA TRP A 62 0.93 11.26 6.57
C TRP A 62 -0.02 10.15 6.10
N HIS A 63 -0.07 9.02 6.81
CA HIS A 63 -1.02 7.93 6.58
C HIS A 63 -2.31 8.05 7.39
N GLN A 64 -2.29 8.78 8.51
CA GLN A 64 -3.46 8.87 9.41
C GLN A 64 -4.58 9.76 8.84
N ILE A 65 -4.21 10.85 8.15
CA ILE A 65 -5.19 11.76 7.53
C ILE A 65 -5.89 11.11 6.31
N THR A 66 -5.20 10.24 5.56
CA THR A 66 -5.78 9.54 4.40
C THR A 66 -6.59 8.29 4.75
N SER A 67 -6.44 7.74 5.97
CA SER A 67 -7.09 6.50 6.38
C SER A 67 -8.41 6.72 7.14
N SER A 68 -8.62 7.90 7.73
CA SER A 68 -9.84 8.25 8.47
C SER A 68 -11.01 8.68 7.58
N SER A 69 -10.78 9.12 6.34
CA SER A 69 -11.81 9.72 5.47
C SER A 69 -12.77 8.71 4.81
N SER A 70 -12.51 7.40 4.89
CA SER A 70 -13.34 6.38 4.20
C SER A 70 -14.54 5.85 4.99
N ARG A 71 -14.80 6.34 6.22
CA ARG A 71 -15.88 5.77 7.05
C ARG A 71 -16.79 6.82 7.68
N ARG A 72 -17.57 7.54 6.85
CA ARG A 72 -18.82 8.17 7.30
C ARG A 72 -20.02 7.40 6.74
N GLN A 73 -20.68 6.63 7.61
CA GLN A 73 -22.09 6.27 7.40
C GLN A 73 -22.93 7.55 7.58
N PRO A 74 -23.95 7.81 6.74
CA PRO A 74 -24.82 8.95 6.94
C PRO A 74 -25.68 8.70 8.19
N ALA A 75 -25.52 9.55 9.21
CA ALA A 75 -26.41 9.61 10.36
C ALA A 75 -27.80 10.10 9.91
N ALA A 76 -28.84 9.39 10.33
CA ALA A 76 -30.23 9.72 10.06
C ALA A 76 -30.61 11.06 10.72
N ALA A 77 -31.11 12.01 9.91
CA ALA A 77 -31.70 13.25 10.41
C ALA A 77 -33.13 13.01 10.94
N PRO A 78 -33.56 13.66 12.04
CA PRO A 78 -34.90 13.53 12.56
C PRO A 78 -35.89 14.37 11.74
N ALA A 79 -37.08 13.80 11.53
CA ALA A 79 -38.20 14.42 10.86
C ALA A 79 -38.71 15.65 11.63
N SER A 80 -38.88 16.77 10.93
CA SER A 80 -39.81 17.81 11.33
C SER A 80 -40.60 18.29 10.11
N ALA A 81 -41.92 18.23 10.26
CA ALA A 81 -42.91 18.58 9.26
C ALA A 81 -43.12 20.09 9.21
N CYS A 82 -43.15 20.66 8.00
CA CYS A 82 -43.91 21.88 7.74
C CYS A 82 -44.35 21.89 6.27
N SER A 83 -45.67 21.89 6.11
CA SER A 83 -46.47 21.87 4.90
C SER A 83 -46.58 23.26 4.23
N LEU A 84 -46.66 23.30 2.89
CA LEU A 84 -47.58 24.11 2.03
C LEU A 84 -47.17 23.99 0.52
N PRO A 85 -48.06 24.33 -0.47
CA PRO A 85 -48.35 23.52 -1.67
C PRO A 85 -47.74 24.08 -3.00
N PRO A 86 -47.93 23.41 -4.16
CA PRO A 86 -47.19 23.70 -5.40
C PRO A 86 -47.97 24.60 -6.38
N PRO A 87 -47.32 25.10 -7.44
CA PRO A 87 -47.99 25.37 -8.70
C PRO A 87 -47.55 24.42 -9.82
N SER A 88 -48.50 24.28 -10.73
CA SER A 88 -48.70 23.32 -11.80
C SER A 88 -48.09 23.71 -13.16
N GLN A 89 -47.83 22.66 -13.98
CA GLN A 89 -47.89 22.61 -15.47
C GLN A 89 -46.78 23.35 -16.24
N THR A 90 -46.17 22.85 -17.34
CA THR A 90 -46.61 21.92 -18.40
C THR A 90 -45.41 21.47 -19.27
N SER A 91 -45.34 20.15 -19.59
CA SER A 91 -44.99 19.46 -20.87
C SER A 91 -43.83 19.93 -21.79
N ILE A 92 -43.00 19.12 -22.47
CA ILE A 92 -43.24 17.99 -23.42
C ILE A 92 -41.94 17.18 -23.68
N GLY A 93 -42.08 15.85 -23.85
CA GLY A 93 -41.34 14.91 -24.76
C GLY A 93 -39.82 14.67 -24.55
N HIS A 94 -39.25 13.47 -24.59
CA HIS A 94 -39.64 12.20 -25.21
C HIS A 94 -39.20 10.98 -24.38
N ARG A 95 -40.02 9.93 -24.49
CA ARG A 95 -39.95 8.61 -23.88
C ARG A 95 -39.28 7.63 -24.86
N ILE A 96 -38.39 6.76 -24.40
CA ILE A 96 -38.32 5.36 -24.87
C ILE A 96 -38.12 4.45 -23.65
N THR A 97 -39.03 3.49 -23.55
CA THR A 97 -39.24 2.48 -22.48
C THR A 97 -38.98 1.08 -23.02
N ILE A 98 -38.37 0.21 -22.22
CA ILE A 98 -38.58 -1.26 -22.21
C ILE A 98 -38.39 -1.73 -20.75
N SER A 99 -39.43 -1.77 -19.88
CA SER A 99 -40.21 -2.95 -19.40
C SER A 99 -39.38 -4.24 -19.21
N GLY A 100 -39.12 -4.82 -18.02
CA GLY A 100 -39.95 -5.21 -16.85
C GLY A 100 -39.69 -6.73 -16.57
N PRO A 101 -40.19 -7.39 -15.50
CA PRO A 101 -40.87 -6.90 -14.30
C PRO A 101 -40.29 -7.41 -12.95
N CYS A 102 -40.59 -6.67 -11.88
CA CYS A 102 -40.53 -7.09 -10.48
C CYS A 102 -41.66 -8.09 -10.13
N ARG A 103 -41.41 -8.96 -9.15
CA ARG A 103 -42.45 -9.56 -8.30
C ARG A 103 -42.21 -9.17 -6.84
N THR A 104 -43.25 -8.62 -6.24
CA THR A 104 -43.40 -8.30 -4.82
C THR A 104 -44.10 -9.46 -4.09
N ARG A 105 -43.80 -9.66 -2.80
CA ARG A 105 -44.76 -10.18 -1.81
C ARG A 105 -44.38 -9.76 -0.38
N ASN A 106 -45.40 -9.31 0.35
CA ASN A 106 -45.40 -8.76 1.71
C ASN A 106 -45.20 -9.82 2.82
N GLY A 107 -44.81 -9.34 4.02
CA GLY A 107 -44.48 -10.08 5.26
C GLY A 107 -45.65 -10.77 6.01
N PRO A 108 -45.54 -11.08 7.33
CA PRO A 108 -45.40 -10.06 8.38
C PRO A 108 -44.44 -10.41 9.56
N ALA A 109 -44.32 -9.44 10.48
CA ALA A 109 -43.48 -9.41 11.69
C ALA A 109 -44.10 -10.11 12.91
N ALA A 110 -43.24 -10.61 13.83
CA ALA A 110 -43.38 -10.49 15.29
C ALA A 110 -42.12 -10.97 16.04
N THR A 111 -41.58 -10.06 16.86
CA THR A 111 -40.81 -10.18 18.12
C THR A 111 -40.52 -11.57 18.72
N SER A 112 -39.25 -11.81 19.07
CA SER A 112 -38.80 -12.07 20.47
C SER A 112 -37.27 -12.16 20.59
N ILE A 113 -36.78 -11.66 21.72
CA ILE A 113 -35.40 -11.64 22.21
C ILE A 113 -34.90 -13.07 22.45
N ALA A 114 -33.74 -13.44 21.88
CA ALA A 114 -32.91 -14.53 22.38
C ALA A 114 -31.46 -14.36 21.90
N THR A 115 -30.55 -14.21 22.86
CA THR A 115 -29.10 -14.38 22.74
C THR A 115 -28.72 -15.63 21.94
N TRP A 116 -27.97 -15.48 20.84
CA TRP A 116 -27.34 -16.62 20.16
C TRP A 116 -25.87 -16.37 19.90
N ARG A 117 -25.07 -17.26 20.54
CA ARG A 117 -23.67 -17.54 20.28
C ARG A 117 -23.50 -18.02 18.83
N SER A 118 -22.41 -17.59 18.22
CA SER A 118 -21.89 -18.10 16.94
C SER A 118 -21.67 -19.61 16.99
N PRO A 119 -22.06 -20.39 15.96
CA PRO A 119 -21.44 -21.68 15.71
C PRO A 119 -20.26 -21.46 14.76
N SER A 120 -19.05 -21.55 15.33
CA SER A 120 -17.83 -21.84 14.57
C SER A 120 -17.99 -23.22 13.93
N ARG A 121 -18.10 -23.27 12.60
CA ARG A 121 -17.83 -24.52 11.88
C ARG A 121 -16.31 -24.66 11.79
N GLY A 122 -15.74 -25.33 12.79
CA GLY A 122 -14.37 -25.83 12.70
C GLY A 122 -14.28 -26.87 11.59
N PHE A 123 -13.32 -26.70 10.69
CA PHE A 123 -12.81 -27.79 9.87
C PHE A 123 -12.16 -28.80 10.82
N SER A 124 -12.80 -29.95 11.01
CA SER A 124 -12.21 -31.12 11.68
C SER A 124 -11.72 -32.07 10.60
N ALA A 125 -10.42 -32.03 10.31
CA ALA A 125 -9.77 -33.11 9.57
C ALA A 125 -9.45 -34.22 10.56
N SER A 126 -10.24 -35.30 10.55
CA SER A 126 -9.93 -36.50 11.33
C SER A 126 -8.79 -37.25 10.62
N ALA A 127 -7.67 -37.40 11.31
CA ALA A 127 -6.53 -38.19 10.87
C ALA A 127 -6.90 -39.69 10.86
N ALA A 128 -7.11 -40.26 9.67
CA ALA A 128 -7.13 -41.70 9.48
C ALA A 128 -5.77 -42.15 8.92
N ALA A 129 -5.14 -43.07 9.66
CA ALA A 129 -3.80 -43.59 9.44
C ALA A 129 -3.60 -44.18 8.03
N LEU A 130 -2.59 -43.70 7.31
CA LEU A 130 -1.97 -44.39 6.18
C LEU A 130 -0.73 -45.11 6.71
N SER A 131 -0.81 -46.44 6.84
CA SER A 131 0.35 -47.28 7.16
C SER A 131 1.11 -47.67 5.89
N PRO A 132 2.45 -47.83 5.95
CA PRO A 132 3.27 -48.22 4.81
C PRO A 132 3.19 -49.74 4.57
N ALA A 133 3.15 -50.16 3.30
CA ALA A 133 3.25 -51.57 2.92
C ALA A 133 4.68 -52.10 3.11
N PRO A 134 4.89 -53.31 3.66
CA PRO A 134 6.18 -53.97 3.65
C PRO A 134 6.37 -54.80 2.36
N GLY A 135 7.61 -54.85 1.87
CA GLY A 135 8.01 -55.75 0.79
C GLY A 135 8.18 -57.19 1.27
N ALA A 136 8.05 -58.13 0.34
CA ALA A 136 8.62 -59.47 0.42
C ALA A 136 8.76 -60.06 -1.00
N GLU A 137 9.94 -60.61 -1.25
CA GLU A 137 10.33 -61.36 -2.45
C GLU A 137 9.79 -62.81 -2.45
N ASP A 138 9.70 -63.36 -3.66
CA ASP A 138 9.81 -64.77 -4.11
C ASP A 138 9.04 -65.93 -3.46
N GLY A 139 8.32 -66.67 -4.33
CA GLY A 139 7.86 -68.03 -4.07
C GLY A 139 6.78 -68.49 -5.06
N GLY A 140 7.17 -69.26 -6.08
CA GLY A 140 6.28 -69.75 -7.14
C GLY A 140 5.32 -70.88 -6.73
N GLY A 141 4.33 -71.14 -7.59
CA GLY A 141 3.58 -72.41 -7.60
C GLY A 141 2.10 -72.32 -7.95
N SER A 142 1.80 -72.58 -9.24
CA SER A 142 0.68 -73.42 -9.76
C SER A 142 -0.80 -73.11 -9.41
N ALA A 143 -1.55 -72.81 -10.47
CA ALA A 143 -3.01 -73.05 -10.66
C ALA A 143 -3.33 -74.58 -10.67
N PRO A 144 -4.60 -75.10 -10.74
CA PRO A 144 -5.83 -74.55 -11.37
C PRO A 144 -7.17 -74.98 -10.64
N PRO A 145 -8.34 -75.20 -11.30
CA PRO A 145 -9.34 -74.19 -11.74
C PRO A 145 -10.81 -74.51 -11.32
N GLY A 146 -11.74 -73.62 -11.72
CA GLY A 146 -13.21 -73.83 -11.74
C GLY A 146 -13.95 -72.85 -10.82
N GLY A 147 -15.06 -72.20 -11.17
CA GLY A 147 -16.06 -72.35 -12.23
C GLY A 147 -17.44 -72.04 -11.61
N GLY A 148 -18.29 -71.27 -12.28
CA GLY A 148 -19.74 -71.21 -12.00
C GLY A 148 -20.25 -69.96 -11.29
N GLY A 149 -21.18 -69.27 -11.95
CA GLY A 149 -21.84 -68.06 -11.46
C GLY A 149 -23.00 -68.30 -10.49
N GLY A 150 -23.55 -67.20 -9.97
CA GLY A 150 -24.77 -67.18 -9.17
C GLY A 150 -25.10 -65.75 -8.75
N GLY A 151 -26.21 -65.23 -9.26
CA GLY A 151 -26.72 -63.90 -8.91
C GLY A 151 -27.15 -63.80 -7.45
N GLY A 152 -26.98 -62.61 -6.89
CA GLY A 152 -27.48 -62.24 -5.57
C GLY A 152 -27.77 -60.76 -5.52
N ALA A 153 -29.04 -60.40 -5.59
CA ALA A 153 -29.54 -59.06 -5.33
C ALA A 153 -29.15 -58.62 -3.92
N GLY A 154 -28.49 -57.47 -3.82
CA GLY A 154 -28.02 -56.89 -2.57
C GLY A 154 -28.26 -55.39 -2.55
N VAL A 155 -29.47 -55.02 -2.10
CA VAL A 155 -29.84 -53.81 -1.36
C VAL A 155 -29.03 -52.54 -1.65
N SER A 156 -29.69 -51.61 -2.35
CA SER A 156 -29.34 -50.19 -2.40
C SER A 156 -29.27 -49.59 -0.98
N GLY A 157 -28.05 -49.43 -0.47
CA GLY A 157 -27.76 -48.55 0.66
C GLY A 157 -27.81 -47.08 0.23
N PRO A 158 -28.11 -46.15 1.14
CA PRO A 158 -28.26 -44.74 0.80
C PRO A 158 -26.90 -44.19 0.34
N ALA A 159 -26.92 -43.35 -0.69
CA ALA A 159 -25.75 -42.64 -1.19
C ALA A 159 -25.06 -41.89 -0.04
N ALA A 160 -23.99 -42.48 0.50
CA ALA A 160 -23.03 -41.77 1.32
C ALA A 160 -22.49 -40.64 0.44
N GLY A 161 -22.68 -39.40 0.89
CA GLY A 161 -22.22 -38.21 0.19
C GLY A 161 -20.75 -38.40 -0.19
N GLY A 162 -20.48 -38.40 -1.49
CA GLY A 162 -19.13 -38.58 -2.00
C GLY A 162 -18.25 -37.46 -1.47
N GLU A 163 -17.40 -37.77 -0.50
CA GLU A 163 -16.28 -36.91 -0.13
C GLU A 163 -15.50 -36.65 -1.41
N THR A 164 -15.60 -35.41 -1.90
CA THR A 164 -14.92 -35.01 -3.13
C THR A 164 -13.43 -34.98 -2.80
N ARG A 165 -12.69 -36.00 -3.22
CA ARG A 165 -11.24 -36.07 -3.03
C ARG A 165 -10.59 -35.05 -3.95
N LEU A 166 -10.24 -33.89 -3.39
CA LEU A 166 -9.48 -32.86 -4.09
C LEU A 166 -8.00 -33.25 -4.15
N SER A 167 -7.35 -32.97 -5.26
CA SER A 167 -5.88 -32.95 -5.31
C SER A 167 -5.34 -31.80 -4.46
N LEU A 168 -4.06 -31.89 -4.05
CA LEU A 168 -3.40 -30.81 -3.32
C LEU A 168 -3.49 -29.48 -4.09
N GLY A 169 -3.26 -29.50 -5.40
CA GLY A 169 -3.36 -28.32 -6.24
C GLY A 169 -4.75 -27.69 -6.24
N GLU A 170 -5.81 -28.51 -6.33
CA GLU A 170 -7.19 -28.00 -6.27
C GLU A 170 -7.54 -27.42 -4.89
N ALA A 171 -7.12 -28.09 -3.82
CA ALA A 171 -7.36 -27.60 -2.46
C ALA A 171 -6.65 -26.25 -2.21
N LEU A 172 -5.40 -26.13 -2.67
CA LEU A 172 -4.63 -24.89 -2.52
C LEU A 172 -5.16 -23.77 -3.43
N ASN A 173 -5.62 -24.09 -4.64
CA ASN A 173 -6.28 -23.10 -5.50
C ASN A 173 -7.55 -22.56 -4.86
N GLN A 174 -8.41 -23.43 -4.30
CA GLN A 174 -9.61 -22.98 -3.56
C GLN A 174 -9.27 -22.10 -2.36
N LEU A 175 -8.17 -22.41 -1.66
CA LEU A 175 -7.69 -21.62 -0.54
C LEU A 175 -7.21 -20.23 -1.00
N VAL A 176 -6.46 -20.17 -2.11
CA VAL A 176 -6.03 -18.91 -2.72
C VAL A 176 -7.23 -18.09 -3.19
N ASP A 177 -8.22 -18.71 -3.83
CA ASP A 177 -9.44 -18.03 -4.27
C ASP A 177 -10.21 -17.44 -3.09
N ALA A 178 -10.36 -18.19 -2.00
CA ALA A 178 -10.97 -17.69 -0.78
C ALA A 178 -10.15 -16.55 -0.14
N ALA A 179 -8.81 -16.60 -0.18
CA ALA A 179 -7.97 -15.51 0.28
C ALA A 179 -8.15 -14.26 -0.59
N VAL A 180 -8.30 -14.42 -1.91
CA VAL A 180 -8.62 -13.33 -2.84
C VAL A 180 -9.96 -12.70 -2.49
N GLU A 181 -11.01 -13.49 -2.27
CA GLU A 181 -12.33 -12.96 -1.86
C GLU A 181 -12.22 -12.12 -0.57
N LYS A 182 -11.39 -12.55 0.39
CA LYS A 182 -11.11 -11.79 1.60
C LYS A 182 -10.39 -10.48 1.32
N VAL A 183 -9.39 -10.48 0.43
CA VAL A 183 -8.72 -9.25 -0.02
C VAL A 183 -9.72 -8.30 -0.69
N GLU A 184 -10.60 -8.80 -1.55
CA GLU A 184 -11.63 -8.01 -2.23
C GLU A 184 -12.65 -7.41 -1.24
N ALA A 185 -12.94 -8.12 -0.15
CA ALA A 185 -13.76 -7.62 0.96
C ALA A 185 -13.03 -6.65 1.89
N GLY A 186 -11.74 -6.35 1.64
CA GLY A 186 -10.90 -5.51 2.50
C GLY A 186 -10.45 -6.20 3.79
N GLN A 187 -10.62 -7.52 3.90
CA GLN A 187 -10.28 -8.34 5.07
C GLN A 187 -8.86 -8.93 4.92
N LEU A 188 -7.85 -8.06 4.83
CA LEU A 188 -6.45 -8.48 4.60
C LEU A 188 -5.92 -9.43 5.69
N ASP A 189 -6.28 -9.19 6.96
CA ASP A 189 -5.86 -10.05 8.08
C ASP A 189 -6.42 -11.46 8.00
N GLU A 190 -7.68 -11.59 7.58
CA GLU A 190 -8.32 -12.89 7.37
C GLU A 190 -7.69 -13.61 6.17
N ALA A 191 -7.37 -12.89 5.10
CA ALA A 191 -6.69 -13.46 3.93
C ALA A 191 -5.31 -14.03 4.30
N VAL A 192 -4.49 -13.26 5.02
CA VAL A 192 -3.16 -13.71 5.49
C VAL A 192 -3.28 -14.91 6.44
N SER A 193 -4.23 -14.87 7.37
CA SER A 193 -4.45 -15.96 8.32
C SER A 193 -4.84 -17.25 7.58
N LEU A 194 -5.72 -17.16 6.59
CA LEU A 194 -6.14 -18.29 5.77
C LEU A 194 -4.96 -18.95 5.02
N LEU A 195 -4.09 -18.16 4.40
CA LEU A 195 -2.90 -18.67 3.72
C LEU A 195 -1.94 -19.36 4.71
N LYS A 196 -1.73 -18.78 5.90
CA LYS A 196 -0.87 -19.35 6.95
C LYS A 196 -1.43 -20.65 7.54
N ASP A 197 -2.74 -20.73 7.73
CA ASP A 197 -3.42 -21.95 8.19
C ASP A 197 -3.29 -23.05 7.14
N GLY A 198 -3.43 -22.69 5.85
CA GLY A 198 -3.16 -23.58 4.72
C GLY A 198 -1.75 -24.15 4.74
N LEU A 199 -0.74 -23.28 4.83
CA LEU A 199 0.66 -23.69 4.94
C LEU A 199 0.87 -24.63 6.15
N SER A 200 0.35 -24.27 7.32
CA SER A 200 0.50 -25.08 8.55
C SER A 200 -0.18 -26.45 8.45
N THR A 201 -1.26 -26.56 7.66
CA THR A 201 -2.00 -27.81 7.45
C THR A 201 -1.29 -28.72 6.44
N PHE A 202 -0.80 -28.16 5.34
CA PHE A 202 -0.31 -28.95 4.20
C PHE A 202 1.21 -29.17 4.20
N GLU A 203 2.01 -28.28 4.79
CA GLU A 203 3.48 -28.40 4.82
C GLU A 203 3.97 -29.71 5.48
N PRO A 204 3.40 -30.17 6.62
CA PRO A 204 3.83 -31.44 7.22
C PRO A 204 3.52 -32.67 6.35
N VAL A 205 2.51 -32.57 5.48
CA VAL A 205 2.03 -33.67 4.64
C VAL A 205 2.70 -33.68 3.26
N PHE A 206 3.00 -32.49 2.71
CA PHE A 206 3.54 -32.30 1.36
C PHE A 206 4.76 -31.37 1.36
N PRO A 207 5.82 -31.68 2.13
CA PRO A 207 6.94 -30.78 2.32
C PRO A 207 7.65 -30.49 1.00
N ASN A 208 8.05 -29.22 0.81
CA ASN A 208 8.73 -28.76 -0.40
C ASN A 208 7.93 -28.94 -1.71
N SER A 209 6.60 -29.05 -1.68
CA SER A 209 5.80 -29.13 -2.92
C SER A 209 5.78 -27.78 -3.67
N PRO A 210 5.81 -27.77 -5.01
CA PRO A 210 5.80 -26.52 -5.79
C PRO A 210 4.51 -25.70 -5.57
N GLU A 211 3.39 -26.34 -5.27
CA GLU A 211 2.14 -25.67 -4.91
C GLU A 211 2.24 -24.88 -3.59
N LEU A 212 2.91 -25.43 -2.57
CA LEU A 212 3.19 -24.68 -1.33
C LEU A 212 4.19 -23.54 -1.54
N GLY A 213 5.10 -23.70 -2.50
CA GLY A 213 5.96 -22.61 -2.98
C GLY A 213 5.16 -21.41 -3.51
N GLU A 214 4.08 -21.63 -4.26
CA GLU A 214 3.17 -20.54 -4.68
C GLU A 214 2.41 -19.96 -3.48
N LEU A 215 1.90 -20.80 -2.59
CA LEU A 215 1.18 -20.34 -1.40
C LEU A 215 2.04 -19.42 -0.51
N HIS A 216 3.31 -19.76 -0.34
CA HIS A 216 4.31 -18.91 0.30
C HIS A 216 4.53 -17.58 -0.43
N ASN A 217 4.59 -17.57 -1.75
CA ASN A 217 4.71 -16.33 -2.53
C ASN A 217 3.50 -15.40 -2.33
N GLN A 218 2.29 -15.96 -2.32
CA GLN A 218 1.06 -15.19 -2.09
C GLN A 218 1.01 -14.63 -0.66
N ALA A 219 1.40 -15.44 0.34
CA ALA A 219 1.51 -14.98 1.72
C ALA A 219 2.51 -13.82 1.84
N ALA A 220 3.67 -13.91 1.18
CA ALA A 220 4.67 -12.84 1.17
C ALA A 220 4.12 -11.52 0.60
N LEU A 221 3.38 -11.58 -0.51
CA LEU A 221 2.75 -10.40 -1.10
C LEU A 221 1.74 -9.74 -0.15
N LEU A 222 0.84 -10.53 0.45
CA LEU A 222 -0.16 -9.99 1.38
C LEU A 222 0.48 -9.42 2.66
N LEU A 223 1.54 -10.05 3.17
CA LEU A 223 2.28 -9.55 4.32
C LEU A 223 3.01 -8.23 4.02
N LEU A 224 3.46 -8.00 2.78
CA LEU A 224 3.99 -6.69 2.37
C LEU A 224 2.91 -5.60 2.45
N PHE A 225 1.68 -5.89 2.01
CA PHE A 225 0.56 -4.94 2.15
C PHE A 225 0.19 -4.64 3.60
N GLN A 226 0.41 -5.59 4.51
CA GLN A 226 0.23 -5.38 5.94
C GLN A 226 1.39 -4.62 6.60
N GLY A 227 2.46 -4.31 5.86
CA GLY A 227 3.65 -3.69 6.45
C GLY A 227 4.43 -4.64 7.37
N ARG A 228 4.40 -5.96 7.10
CA ARG A 228 5.15 -7.01 7.83
C ARG A 228 6.29 -7.57 6.96
N PRO A 229 7.29 -6.76 6.59
CA PRO A 229 8.28 -7.13 5.57
C PRO A 229 9.23 -8.25 6.01
N GLN A 230 9.46 -8.43 7.31
CA GLN A 230 10.31 -9.53 7.80
C GLN A 230 9.65 -10.89 7.58
N GLU A 231 8.40 -11.06 8.01
CA GLU A 231 7.65 -12.31 7.77
C GLU A 231 7.43 -12.53 6.27
N ALA A 232 7.22 -11.46 5.51
CA ALA A 232 7.14 -11.56 4.06
C ALA A 232 8.46 -12.07 3.44
N ALA A 233 9.61 -11.65 3.96
CA ALA A 233 10.92 -12.12 3.50
C ALA A 233 11.11 -13.61 3.76
N ASP A 234 10.68 -14.10 4.93
CA ASP A 234 10.80 -15.52 5.30
C ASP A 234 9.97 -16.40 4.34
N HIS A 235 8.73 -15.99 4.05
CA HIS A 235 7.89 -16.68 3.08
C HIS A 235 8.41 -16.56 1.64
N ALA A 236 8.91 -15.38 1.23
CA ALA A 236 9.50 -15.19 -0.10
C ALA A 236 10.75 -16.06 -0.30
N GLN A 237 11.57 -16.23 0.75
CA GLN A 237 12.73 -17.11 0.75
C GLN A 237 12.32 -18.58 0.57
N ALA A 238 11.36 -19.07 1.36
CA ALA A 238 10.85 -20.44 1.24
C ALA A 238 10.27 -20.73 -0.16
N SER A 239 9.56 -19.75 -0.73
CA SER A 239 9.04 -19.83 -2.10
C SER A 239 10.17 -19.90 -3.15
N LEU A 240 11.20 -19.07 -3.01
CA LEU A 240 12.36 -19.05 -3.90
C LEU A 240 13.13 -20.37 -3.88
N GLU A 241 13.39 -20.92 -2.70
CA GLU A 241 14.09 -22.19 -2.52
C GLU A 241 13.33 -23.36 -3.14
N THR A 242 12.02 -23.44 -2.88
CA THR A 242 11.14 -24.44 -3.48
C THR A 242 11.11 -24.32 -5.00
N THR A 243 10.95 -23.10 -5.51
CA THR A 243 10.88 -22.84 -6.96
C THR A 243 12.19 -23.20 -7.66
N ARG A 244 13.34 -22.81 -7.09
CA ARG A 244 14.67 -23.14 -7.64
C ARG A 244 14.90 -24.65 -7.68
N ARG A 245 14.45 -25.40 -6.67
CA ARG A 245 14.59 -26.85 -6.60
C ARG A 245 13.81 -27.57 -7.72
N HIS A 246 12.58 -27.13 -8.00
CA HIS A 246 11.69 -27.82 -8.95
C HIS A 246 11.83 -27.34 -10.40
N PHE A 247 12.04 -26.05 -10.60
CA PHE A 247 12.02 -25.44 -11.94
C PHE A 247 13.41 -24.97 -12.41
N GLY A 248 14.41 -25.02 -11.53
CA GLY A 248 15.78 -24.61 -11.82
C GLY A 248 16.00 -23.10 -11.72
N ALA A 249 17.27 -22.71 -11.54
CA ALA A 249 17.67 -21.33 -11.25
C ALA A 249 17.45 -20.33 -12.39
N ARG A 250 17.29 -20.80 -13.64
CA ARG A 250 17.10 -19.94 -14.83
C ARG A 250 15.64 -19.87 -15.30
N SER A 251 14.68 -20.29 -14.47
CA SER A 251 13.26 -20.25 -14.82
C SER A 251 12.65 -18.87 -14.59
N LEU A 252 11.60 -18.53 -15.36
CA LEU A 252 10.83 -17.30 -15.17
C LEU A 252 10.18 -17.25 -13.77
N LEU A 253 9.73 -18.39 -13.23
CA LEU A 253 9.20 -18.47 -11.87
C LEU A 253 10.27 -18.10 -10.83
N THR A 254 11.52 -18.51 -11.01
CA THR A 254 12.62 -18.07 -10.13
C THR A 254 12.81 -16.56 -10.19
N ALA A 255 12.70 -15.94 -11.36
CA ALA A 255 12.77 -14.48 -11.49
C ALA A 255 11.68 -13.77 -10.68
N HIS A 256 10.43 -14.26 -10.72
CA HIS A 256 9.34 -13.70 -9.92
C HIS A 256 9.57 -13.85 -8.41
N ARG A 257 10.16 -14.97 -7.96
CA ARG A 257 10.48 -15.15 -6.53
C ARG A 257 11.65 -14.28 -6.08
N LEU A 258 12.65 -14.09 -6.93
CA LEU A 258 13.73 -13.14 -6.69
C LEU A 258 13.23 -11.71 -6.59
N LEU A 259 12.33 -11.31 -7.49
CA LEU A 259 11.65 -10.02 -7.44
C LEU A 259 10.93 -9.83 -6.10
N ARG A 260 10.08 -10.80 -5.71
CA ARG A 260 9.34 -10.74 -4.44
C ARG A 260 10.27 -10.61 -3.23
N LEU A 261 11.31 -11.43 -3.15
CA LEU A 261 12.29 -11.36 -2.05
C LEU A 261 13.08 -10.04 -2.08
N GLY A 262 13.46 -9.55 -3.26
CA GLY A 262 14.12 -8.26 -3.43
C GLY A 262 13.29 -7.10 -2.90
N ILE A 263 11.98 -7.11 -3.16
CA ILE A 263 11.04 -6.12 -2.60
C ILE A 263 10.94 -6.24 -1.08
N CYS A 264 10.91 -7.45 -0.52
CA CYS A 264 10.95 -7.63 0.93
C CYS A 264 12.24 -7.07 1.55
N ARG A 265 13.40 -7.32 0.94
CA ARG A 265 14.69 -6.76 1.38
C ARG A 265 14.72 -5.24 1.26
N PHE A 266 14.15 -4.67 0.20
CA PHE A 266 13.98 -3.22 0.04
C PHE A 266 13.14 -2.64 1.18
N ALA A 267 11.98 -3.25 1.47
CA ALA A 267 11.07 -2.78 2.52
C ALA A 267 11.68 -2.86 3.94
N LEU A 268 12.65 -3.76 4.15
CA LEU A 268 13.45 -3.89 5.37
C LEU A 268 14.60 -2.86 5.47
N GLY A 269 14.92 -2.15 4.39
CA GLY A 269 16.08 -1.25 4.33
C GLY A 269 17.39 -1.93 3.92
N ASN A 270 17.38 -3.23 3.61
CA ASN A 270 18.55 -3.99 3.19
C ASN A 270 18.84 -3.75 1.70
N MET A 271 19.29 -2.53 1.37
CA MET A 271 19.40 -2.07 -0.01
C MET A 271 20.41 -2.87 -0.86
N ALA A 272 21.52 -3.33 -0.27
CA ALA A 272 22.52 -4.12 -0.97
C ALA A 272 21.97 -5.49 -1.42
N ASP A 273 21.32 -6.21 -0.51
CA ASP A 273 20.67 -7.49 -0.79
C ASP A 273 19.54 -7.32 -1.82
N ALA A 274 18.72 -6.28 -1.63
CA ALA A 274 17.64 -5.95 -2.55
C ALA A 274 18.16 -5.73 -3.97
N ALA A 275 19.21 -4.91 -4.12
CA ALA A 275 19.80 -4.64 -5.44
C ALA A 275 20.37 -5.89 -6.10
N GLY A 276 21.01 -6.79 -5.34
CA GLY A 276 21.50 -8.07 -5.84
C GLY A 276 20.37 -8.93 -6.41
N LEU A 277 19.33 -9.16 -5.62
CA LEU A 277 18.18 -9.98 -5.98
C LEU A 277 17.39 -9.39 -7.17
N LEU A 278 17.18 -8.08 -7.17
CA LEU A 278 16.44 -7.40 -8.23
C LEU A 278 17.22 -7.38 -9.56
N ARG A 279 18.56 -7.27 -9.53
CA ARG A 279 19.40 -7.42 -10.73
C ARG A 279 19.31 -8.84 -11.29
N GLU A 280 19.43 -9.86 -10.45
CA GLU A 280 19.27 -11.26 -10.88
C GLU A 280 17.86 -11.50 -11.47
N ALA A 281 16.81 -10.97 -10.85
CA ALA A 281 15.45 -11.05 -11.37
C ALA A 281 15.33 -10.39 -12.75
N LEU A 282 15.86 -9.16 -12.91
CA LEU A 282 15.78 -8.42 -14.16
C LEU A 282 16.54 -9.11 -15.29
N GLU A 283 17.73 -9.66 -15.02
CA GLU A 283 18.51 -10.43 -16.00
C GLU A 283 17.73 -11.65 -16.52
N LEU A 284 17.05 -12.38 -15.63
CA LEU A 284 16.22 -13.53 -16.03
C LEU A 284 14.98 -13.10 -16.82
N LEU A 285 14.34 -11.99 -16.43
CA LEU A 285 13.18 -11.43 -17.14
C LEU A 285 13.55 -10.93 -18.54
N ASP A 286 14.70 -10.27 -18.69
CA ASP A 286 15.21 -9.81 -19.98
C ASP A 286 15.64 -10.97 -20.88
N ALA A 287 16.30 -12.00 -20.32
CA ALA A 287 16.70 -13.20 -21.06
C ALA A 287 15.49 -13.99 -21.61
N ALA A 288 14.35 -13.96 -20.91
CA ALA A 288 13.12 -14.60 -21.37
C ALA A 288 12.51 -13.90 -22.60
N GLY A 289 12.75 -12.60 -22.79
CA GLY A 289 12.20 -11.80 -23.89
C GLY A 289 12.94 -11.88 -25.23
N GLY A 290 14.15 -12.47 -25.28
CA GLY A 290 15.03 -12.45 -26.45
C GLY A 290 14.84 -13.56 -27.50
N GLY A 291 13.92 -14.52 -27.28
CA GLY A 291 13.67 -15.65 -28.18
C GLY A 291 12.30 -15.61 -28.87
N ALA A 292 11.93 -16.69 -29.58
CA ALA A 292 10.55 -16.89 -30.09
C ALA A 292 9.47 -16.81 -28.99
N ALA A 293 9.88 -16.84 -27.72
CA ALA A 293 9.12 -16.57 -26.50
C ALA A 293 8.96 -15.07 -26.16
N ALA A 294 9.17 -14.13 -27.08
CA ALA A 294 8.87 -12.70 -26.86
C ALA A 294 7.39 -12.44 -26.44
N ALA A 295 6.48 -13.39 -26.69
CA ALA A 295 5.11 -13.38 -26.18
C ALA A 295 4.96 -13.79 -24.70
N ALA A 296 6.00 -14.42 -24.11
CA ALA A 296 6.09 -14.82 -22.71
C ALA A 296 6.90 -13.82 -21.85
N ALA A 297 7.35 -12.70 -22.44
CA ALA A 297 7.90 -11.60 -21.67
C ALA A 297 6.80 -11.11 -20.69
N ASP A 298 7.15 -11.01 -19.40
CA ASP A 298 6.31 -10.33 -18.41
C ASP A 298 6.81 -8.87 -18.26
N PRO A 299 6.36 -7.95 -19.12
CA PRO A 299 6.81 -6.56 -19.09
C PRO A 299 6.44 -5.89 -17.77
N GLY A 300 5.38 -6.34 -17.09
CA GLY A 300 4.99 -5.83 -15.78
C GLY A 300 6.06 -6.12 -14.74
N SER A 301 6.43 -7.39 -14.58
CA SER A 301 7.40 -7.81 -13.56
C SER A 301 8.80 -7.27 -13.86
N ARG A 302 9.15 -7.14 -15.14
CA ARG A 302 10.37 -6.46 -15.58
C ARG A 302 10.39 -4.99 -15.14
N CYS A 303 9.31 -4.26 -15.40
CA CYS A 303 9.19 -2.87 -14.98
C CYS A 303 9.14 -2.73 -13.46
N GLU A 304 8.53 -3.66 -12.73
CA GLU A 304 8.55 -3.69 -11.26
C GLU A 304 9.97 -3.87 -10.72
N ALA A 305 10.74 -4.83 -11.26
CA ALA A 305 12.14 -5.03 -10.89
C ALA A 305 12.99 -3.78 -11.15
N GLY A 306 12.84 -3.17 -12.35
CA GLY A 306 13.50 -1.93 -12.72
C GLY A 306 13.13 -0.75 -11.80
N PHE A 307 11.84 -0.61 -11.48
CA PHE A 307 11.36 0.44 -10.58
C PHE A 307 11.98 0.33 -9.18
N TYR A 308 12.03 -0.87 -8.61
CA TYR A 308 12.64 -1.06 -7.29
C TYR A 308 14.16 -0.89 -7.32
N LEU A 309 14.85 -1.22 -8.42
CA LEU A 309 16.28 -0.89 -8.58
C LEU A 309 16.52 0.61 -8.63
N ASP A 310 15.70 1.35 -9.38
CA ASP A 310 15.76 2.81 -9.39
C ASP A 310 15.45 3.38 -8.00
N CYS A 311 14.52 2.79 -7.25
CA CYS A 311 14.26 3.18 -5.86
C CYS A 311 15.46 2.90 -4.93
N VAL A 312 16.18 1.78 -5.13
CA VAL A 312 17.44 1.53 -4.39
C VAL A 312 18.47 2.61 -4.74
N ALA A 313 18.61 2.97 -6.02
CA ALA A 313 19.51 4.04 -6.44
C ALA A 313 19.10 5.38 -5.81
N LEU A 314 17.81 5.70 -5.83
CA LEU A 314 17.24 6.91 -5.24
C LEU A 314 17.55 7.03 -3.75
N ALA A 315 17.58 5.91 -3.02
CA ALA A 315 17.94 5.88 -1.60
C ALA A 315 19.39 6.31 -1.30
N HIS A 316 20.27 6.33 -2.31
CA HIS A 316 21.67 6.70 -2.17
C HIS A 316 22.01 8.06 -2.82
N VAL A 317 21.03 8.72 -3.43
CA VAL A 317 21.22 10.02 -4.06
C VAL A 317 21.50 11.09 -3.00
N LYS A 318 22.51 11.94 -3.27
CA LYS A 318 22.94 13.02 -2.36
C LYS A 318 22.63 14.42 -2.88
N ASP A 319 22.31 14.56 -4.16
CA ASP A 319 22.09 15.84 -4.84
C ASP A 319 20.86 15.79 -5.74
N ALA A 320 20.33 16.96 -6.09
CA ALA A 320 19.12 17.09 -6.90
C ALA A 320 19.32 16.53 -8.33
N GLY A 321 20.54 16.63 -8.89
CA GLY A 321 20.85 16.10 -10.21
C GLY A 321 20.69 14.58 -10.27
N GLY A 322 21.13 13.86 -9.23
CA GLY A 322 20.94 12.42 -9.10
C GLY A 322 19.45 12.03 -9.13
N VAL A 323 18.57 12.78 -8.47
CA VAL A 323 17.13 12.53 -8.50
C VAL A 323 16.59 12.69 -9.92
N GLU A 324 16.99 13.76 -10.61
CA GLU A 324 16.55 14.03 -11.98
C GLU A 324 17.04 12.98 -12.98
N THR A 325 18.24 12.42 -12.80
CA THR A 325 18.74 11.34 -13.67
C THR A 325 17.89 10.07 -13.61
N LEU A 326 17.28 9.77 -12.46
CA LEU A 326 16.42 8.60 -12.26
C LEU A 326 14.97 8.84 -12.74
N SER A 327 14.56 10.11 -12.87
CA SER A 327 13.18 10.52 -13.19
C SER A 327 12.64 9.88 -14.47
N GLY A 328 13.46 9.82 -15.53
CA GLY A 328 13.09 9.19 -16.79
C GLY A 328 12.81 7.69 -16.65
N SER A 329 13.70 6.98 -15.96
CA SER A 329 13.60 5.52 -15.76
C SER A 329 12.42 5.16 -14.86
N LEU A 330 12.27 5.84 -13.72
CA LEU A 330 11.16 5.63 -12.79
C LEU A 330 9.80 5.85 -13.46
N ARG A 331 9.65 6.92 -14.27
CA ARG A 331 8.42 7.17 -15.03
C ARG A 331 8.15 6.10 -16.08
N ALA A 332 9.17 5.65 -16.80
CA ALA A 332 9.03 4.58 -17.79
C ALA A 332 8.58 3.27 -17.13
N ASN A 333 9.19 2.90 -16.00
CA ASN A 333 8.86 1.70 -15.25
C ASN A 333 7.44 1.77 -14.66
N VAL A 334 7.04 2.91 -14.08
CA VAL A 334 5.66 3.10 -13.59
C VAL A 334 4.63 3.03 -14.70
N ARG A 335 4.93 3.60 -15.88
CA ARG A 335 4.05 3.48 -17.05
C ARG A 335 3.90 2.03 -17.50
N GLY A 336 5.01 1.29 -17.59
CA GLY A 336 4.98 -0.13 -17.95
C GLY A 336 4.18 -0.97 -16.94
N MET A 337 4.36 -0.73 -15.63
CA MET A 337 3.55 -1.37 -14.60
C MET A 337 2.06 -1.01 -14.71
N LYS A 338 1.74 0.26 -15.02
CA LYS A 338 0.36 0.71 -15.24
C LYS A 338 -0.28 0.02 -16.46
N GLU A 339 0.47 -0.14 -17.55
CA GLU A 339 0.01 -0.82 -18.77
C GLU A 339 -0.19 -2.32 -18.54
N ALA A 340 0.71 -2.97 -17.78
CA ALA A 340 0.65 -4.39 -17.51
C ALA A 340 -0.39 -4.78 -16.45
N TYR A 341 -0.49 -4.02 -15.36
CA TYR A 341 -1.32 -4.38 -14.20
C TYR A 341 -2.59 -3.53 -14.05
N GLY A 342 -2.64 -2.35 -14.67
CA GLY A 342 -3.69 -1.36 -14.48
C GLY A 342 -3.39 -0.37 -13.36
N ALA A 343 -4.00 0.82 -13.43
CA ALA A 343 -3.79 1.92 -12.50
C ALA A 343 -4.23 1.62 -11.06
N GLU A 344 -5.25 0.76 -10.91
CA GLU A 344 -5.81 0.34 -9.61
C GLU A 344 -5.15 -0.94 -9.05
N SER A 345 -4.05 -1.39 -9.66
CA SER A 345 -3.36 -2.60 -9.21
C SER A 345 -2.77 -2.40 -7.82
N MET A 346 -2.97 -3.38 -6.95
CA MET A 346 -2.35 -3.37 -5.63
C MET A 346 -0.82 -3.38 -5.75
N ILE A 347 -0.25 -4.06 -6.74
CA ILE A 347 1.20 -4.10 -6.96
C ILE A 347 1.74 -2.71 -7.24
N LEU A 348 1.10 -1.97 -8.15
CA LEU A 348 1.47 -0.59 -8.46
C LEU A 348 1.28 0.33 -7.25
N SER A 349 0.20 0.16 -6.51
CA SER A 349 -0.05 0.90 -5.26
C SER A 349 1.04 0.65 -4.21
N LEU A 350 1.47 -0.61 -4.04
CA LEU A 350 2.60 -0.95 -3.15
C LEU A 350 3.89 -0.29 -3.61
N ALA A 351 4.20 -0.33 -4.92
CA ALA A 351 5.39 0.29 -5.48
C ALA A 351 5.41 1.81 -5.21
N LEU A 352 4.32 2.52 -5.50
CA LEU A 352 4.18 3.95 -5.24
C LEU A 352 4.23 4.28 -3.74
N HIS A 353 3.66 3.42 -2.89
CA HIS A 353 3.74 3.54 -1.44
C HIS A 353 5.17 3.43 -0.93
N GLN A 354 5.91 2.40 -1.37
CA GLN A 354 7.31 2.21 -1.01
C GLN A 354 8.19 3.38 -1.50
N HIS A 355 7.95 3.89 -2.71
CA HIS A 355 8.59 5.10 -3.19
C HIS A 355 8.24 6.32 -2.33
N SER A 356 6.97 6.51 -1.94
CA SER A 356 6.59 7.61 -1.05
C SER A 356 7.25 7.52 0.32
N ARG A 357 7.44 6.31 0.86
CA ARG A 357 8.18 6.11 2.11
C ARG A 357 9.63 6.56 1.96
N LEU A 358 10.26 6.21 0.85
CA LEU A 358 11.63 6.61 0.56
C LEU A 358 11.78 8.13 0.43
N VAL A 359 10.88 8.78 -0.33
CA VAL A 359 10.85 10.24 -0.45
C VAL A 359 10.73 10.90 0.91
N ASN A 360 9.79 10.47 1.75
CA ASN A 360 9.62 11.02 3.10
C ASN A 360 10.89 10.84 3.96
N GLY A 361 11.51 9.66 3.91
CA GLY A 361 12.77 9.41 4.61
C GLY A 361 13.91 10.34 4.14
N GLY A 362 13.98 10.64 2.85
CA GLY A 362 14.93 11.61 2.30
C GLY A 362 14.70 13.03 2.81
N LEU A 363 13.44 13.45 2.99
CA LEU A 363 13.10 14.77 3.54
C LEU A 363 13.48 14.91 5.02
N GLU A 364 13.43 13.81 5.79
CA GLU A 364 13.74 13.79 7.22
C GLU A 364 15.25 13.82 7.52
N GLN A 365 16.08 13.34 6.60
CA GLN A 365 17.55 13.28 6.76
C GLN A 365 18.24 14.66 6.63
N GLY A 366 17.47 15.75 6.64
CA GLY A 366 18.02 17.11 6.51
C GLY A 366 18.63 17.37 5.12
N ALA A 367 18.09 16.71 4.09
CA ALA A 367 18.52 16.91 2.72
C ALA A 367 18.46 18.41 2.35
N GLU A 368 19.44 18.86 1.57
CA GLU A 368 19.43 20.22 1.01
C GLU A 368 18.07 20.51 0.35
N VAL A 369 17.61 21.76 0.43
CA VAL A 369 16.28 22.16 -0.08
C VAL A 369 16.05 21.70 -1.51
N ALA A 370 17.09 21.77 -2.36
CA ALA A 370 17.04 21.33 -3.74
C ALA A 370 16.76 19.82 -3.90
N VAL A 371 17.33 18.98 -3.03
CA VAL A 371 17.11 17.53 -3.05
C VAL A 371 15.68 17.20 -2.64
N GLY A 372 15.19 17.81 -1.54
CA GLY A 372 13.83 17.58 -1.07
C GLY A 372 12.77 18.05 -2.08
N GLU A 373 13.03 19.18 -2.73
CA GLU A 373 12.20 19.67 -3.83
C GLU A 373 12.19 18.69 -5.01
N ALA A 374 13.36 18.23 -5.47
CA ALA A 374 13.47 17.27 -6.57
C ALA A 374 12.71 15.97 -6.27
N LEU A 375 12.86 15.42 -5.06
CA LEU A 375 12.16 14.21 -4.62
C LEU A 375 10.63 14.36 -4.67
N LEU A 376 10.10 15.48 -4.16
CA LEU A 376 8.65 15.74 -4.14
C LEU A 376 8.11 16.04 -5.54
N ARG A 377 8.83 16.79 -6.37
CA ARG A 377 8.45 17.02 -7.78
C ARG A 377 8.44 15.72 -8.56
N HIS A 378 9.43 14.87 -8.34
CA HIS A 378 9.49 13.53 -8.92
C HIS A 378 8.29 12.67 -8.49
N GLN A 379 7.96 12.66 -7.19
CA GLN A 379 6.77 11.95 -6.69
C GLN A 379 5.47 12.44 -7.37
N ILE A 380 5.30 13.76 -7.51
CA ILE A 380 4.15 14.35 -8.22
C ILE A 380 4.11 13.87 -9.67
N ALA A 381 5.25 13.79 -10.35
CA ALA A 381 5.32 13.31 -11.74
C ALA A 381 4.90 11.84 -11.85
N LEU A 382 5.39 10.96 -10.97
CA LEU A 382 4.99 9.55 -10.96
C LEU A 382 3.48 9.38 -10.71
N LEU A 383 2.95 10.05 -9.69
CA LEU A 383 1.52 9.99 -9.38
C LEU A 383 0.67 10.53 -10.54
N SER A 384 1.15 11.58 -11.22
CA SER A 384 0.46 12.15 -12.39
C SER A 384 0.43 11.18 -13.57
N GLU A 385 1.49 10.38 -13.79
CA GLU A 385 1.50 9.34 -14.83
C GLU A 385 0.45 8.25 -14.53
N VAL A 386 0.25 7.90 -13.26
CA VAL A 386 -0.67 6.82 -12.86
C VAL A 386 -2.11 7.28 -12.79
N HIS A 387 -2.39 8.30 -11.99
CA HIS A 387 -3.73 8.74 -11.61
C HIS A 387 -4.23 9.95 -12.41
N GLY A 388 -3.34 10.62 -13.14
CA GLY A 388 -3.63 11.87 -13.86
C GLY A 388 -3.34 13.11 -13.02
N PRO A 389 -3.13 14.28 -13.66
CA PRO A 389 -2.62 15.48 -13.00
C PRO A 389 -3.60 16.11 -11.99
N ASP A 390 -4.89 15.82 -12.10
CA ASP A 390 -5.96 16.39 -11.27
C ASP A 390 -6.48 15.39 -10.21
N SER A 391 -5.79 14.26 -10.02
CA SER A 391 -6.18 13.28 -9.01
C SER A 391 -5.95 13.79 -7.58
N GLU A 392 -6.67 13.18 -6.62
CA GLU A 392 -6.53 13.49 -5.19
C GLU A 392 -5.09 13.23 -4.72
N GLU A 393 -4.48 12.12 -5.15
CA GLU A 393 -3.11 11.73 -4.79
C GLU A 393 -2.08 12.78 -5.24
N VAL A 394 -2.23 13.29 -6.47
CA VAL A 394 -1.35 14.35 -6.99
C VAL A 394 -1.57 15.65 -6.22
N ALA A 395 -2.81 16.00 -5.90
CA ALA A 395 -3.10 17.20 -5.12
C ALA A 395 -2.53 17.13 -3.70
N VAL A 396 -2.61 15.97 -3.04
CA VAL A 396 -1.98 15.71 -1.73
C VAL A 396 -0.46 15.81 -1.84
N ALA A 397 0.16 15.28 -2.89
CA ALA A 397 1.60 15.41 -3.10
C ALA A 397 2.04 16.88 -3.33
N ARG A 398 1.25 17.67 -4.08
CA ARG A 398 1.45 19.12 -4.20
C ARG A 398 1.32 19.84 -2.85
N TYR A 399 0.32 19.49 -2.05
CA TYR A 399 0.18 20.05 -0.70
C TYR A 399 1.42 19.77 0.17
N LYS A 400 2.00 18.56 0.08
CA LYS A 400 3.25 18.21 0.76
C LYS A 400 4.42 19.09 0.29
N LEU A 401 4.58 19.29 -1.02
CA LEU A 401 5.58 20.22 -1.57
C LEU A 401 5.38 21.65 -1.08
N GLY A 402 4.14 22.14 -1.06
CA GLY A 402 3.83 23.46 -0.52
C GLY A 402 4.15 23.60 0.97
N THR A 403 3.92 22.53 1.75
CA THR A 403 4.28 22.48 3.18
C THR A 403 5.79 22.45 3.38
N TYR A 404 6.52 21.73 2.51
CA TYR A 404 7.97 21.73 2.50
C TYR A 404 8.54 23.12 2.18
N TYR A 405 8.04 23.81 1.15
CA TYR A 405 8.47 25.19 0.88
C TYR A 405 8.19 26.14 2.04
N TYR A 406 7.05 26.00 2.71
CA TYR A 406 6.72 26.80 3.90
C TYR A 406 7.75 26.60 5.02
N SER A 407 8.16 25.35 5.29
CA SER A 407 9.17 25.09 6.32
C SER A 407 10.54 25.67 5.96
N GLN A 408 10.83 25.83 4.67
CA GLN A 408 12.06 26.47 4.17
C GLN A 408 11.97 27.99 3.99
N ASP A 409 10.87 28.63 4.41
CA ASP A 409 10.61 30.08 4.25
C ASP A 409 10.41 30.53 2.79
N LEU A 410 10.20 29.60 1.87
CA LEU A 410 9.92 29.87 0.47
C LEU A 410 8.43 30.17 0.27
N LEU A 411 7.97 31.27 0.88
CA LEU A 411 6.54 31.58 1.04
C LEU A 411 5.79 31.80 -0.28
N GLN A 412 6.47 32.31 -1.32
CA GLN A 412 5.86 32.50 -2.64
C GLN A 412 5.57 31.17 -3.33
N ASP A 413 6.57 30.29 -3.38
CA ASP A 413 6.45 28.95 -3.98
C ASP A 413 5.50 28.06 -3.18
N ALA A 414 5.53 28.16 -1.84
CA ALA A 414 4.57 27.53 -0.95
C ALA A 414 3.14 27.95 -1.29
N GLY A 415 2.89 29.26 -1.38
CA GLY A 415 1.57 29.81 -1.69
C GLY A 415 1.05 29.39 -3.07
N LEU A 416 1.92 29.39 -4.09
CA LEU A 416 1.57 28.91 -5.43
C LEU A 416 1.16 27.44 -5.40
N THR A 417 2.00 26.59 -4.80
CA THR A 417 1.83 25.13 -4.81
C THR A 417 0.61 24.70 -4.00
N VAL A 418 0.38 25.31 -2.82
CA VAL A 418 -0.82 25.03 -2.00
C VAL A 418 -2.09 25.49 -2.72
N ARG A 419 -2.08 26.62 -3.44
CA ARG A 419 -3.23 27.05 -4.24
C ARG A 419 -3.57 26.04 -5.33
N GLN A 420 -2.57 25.50 -6.03
CA GLN A 420 -2.78 24.47 -7.04
C GLN A 420 -3.40 23.21 -6.43
N ALA A 421 -2.90 22.76 -5.28
CA ALA A 421 -3.48 21.65 -4.53
C ALA A 421 -4.95 21.93 -4.13
N ALA A 422 -5.22 23.13 -3.61
CA ALA A 422 -6.56 23.54 -3.18
C ALA A 422 -7.57 23.55 -4.32
N VAL A 423 -7.18 24.02 -5.51
CA VAL A 423 -8.05 24.03 -6.70
C VAL A 423 -8.43 22.62 -7.10
N ALA A 424 -7.47 21.69 -7.17
CA ALA A 424 -7.74 20.29 -7.49
C ALA A 424 -8.64 19.63 -6.44
N LEU A 425 -8.35 19.80 -5.15
CA LEU A 425 -9.13 19.18 -4.07
C LEU A 425 -10.56 19.73 -3.96
N ARG A 426 -10.78 21.02 -4.22
CA ARG A 426 -12.14 21.60 -4.26
C ARG A 426 -12.98 21.09 -5.43
N ALA A 427 -12.35 20.65 -6.51
CA ALA A 427 -13.07 20.02 -7.61
C ALA A 427 -13.55 18.60 -7.25
N LEU A 428 -12.92 17.95 -6.27
CA LEU A 428 -13.19 16.57 -5.86
C LEU A 428 -14.03 16.47 -4.58
N HIS A 429 -13.93 17.45 -3.68
CA HIS A 429 -14.54 17.40 -2.34
C HIS A 429 -15.30 18.67 -1.97
N SER A 430 -16.15 18.58 -0.95
CA SER A 430 -16.82 19.73 -0.35
C SER A 430 -15.84 20.66 0.38
N GLU A 431 -16.26 21.91 0.63
CA GLU A 431 -15.44 22.92 1.32
C GLU A 431 -15.10 22.59 2.79
N GLU A 432 -15.86 21.68 3.40
CA GLU A 432 -15.69 21.16 4.77
C GLU A 432 -14.84 19.89 4.80
N HIS A 433 -14.44 19.33 3.66
CA HIS A 433 -13.59 18.14 3.63
C HIS A 433 -12.20 18.45 4.18
N ASP A 434 -11.65 17.55 5.00
CA ASP A 434 -10.39 17.77 5.74
C ASP A 434 -9.23 18.21 4.83
N LEU A 435 -9.10 17.62 3.64
CA LEU A 435 -8.05 17.98 2.68
C LEU A 435 -8.19 19.42 2.16
N VAL A 436 -9.41 19.92 1.97
CA VAL A 436 -9.67 21.30 1.55
C VAL A 436 -9.39 22.27 2.69
N VAL A 437 -9.78 21.89 3.91
CA VAL A 437 -9.50 22.68 5.13
C VAL A 437 -8.00 22.73 5.42
N LEU A 438 -7.26 21.65 5.20
CA LEU A 438 -5.78 21.62 5.30
C LEU A 438 -5.12 22.60 4.34
N CYS A 439 -5.61 22.73 3.12
CA CYS A 439 -5.09 23.72 2.18
C CYS A 439 -5.37 25.16 2.68
N LYS A 440 -6.57 25.43 3.20
CA LYS A 440 -6.93 26.72 3.83
C LYS A 440 -6.02 27.03 5.02
N HIS A 441 -5.80 26.04 5.88
CA HIS A 441 -4.90 26.10 7.03
C HIS A 441 -3.50 26.56 6.61
N ARG A 442 -2.89 25.84 5.66
CA ARG A 442 -1.53 26.14 5.21
C ARG A 442 -1.45 27.50 4.52
N MET A 443 -2.46 27.90 3.75
CA MET A 443 -2.55 29.26 3.20
C MET A 443 -2.62 30.32 4.31
N GLY A 444 -3.38 30.08 5.38
CA GLY A 444 -3.45 30.95 6.56
C GLY A 444 -2.09 31.11 7.25
N MET A 445 -1.34 30.01 7.42
CA MET A 445 0.02 30.04 7.96
C MET A 445 0.98 30.85 7.07
N ILE A 446 0.87 30.68 5.75
CA ILE A 446 1.67 31.45 4.77
C ILE A 446 1.33 32.95 4.86
N CYS A 447 0.05 33.32 4.93
CA CYS A 447 -0.39 34.71 5.13
C CYS A 447 0.16 35.30 6.45
N ALA A 448 0.13 34.53 7.54
CA ALA A 448 0.67 34.95 8.83
C ALA A 448 2.18 35.25 8.76
N ALA A 449 2.93 34.38 8.07
CA ALA A 449 4.36 34.56 7.86
C ALA A 449 4.67 35.80 6.99
N GLN A 450 3.91 36.00 5.91
CA GLN A 450 4.03 37.15 4.98
C GLN A 450 3.59 38.49 5.61
N GLY A 451 2.75 38.45 6.65
CA GLY A 451 2.21 39.63 7.32
C GLY A 451 0.85 40.11 6.85
N ASP A 452 0.18 39.35 5.99
CA ASP A 452 -1.25 39.51 5.72
C ASP A 452 -2.09 38.94 6.87
N HIS A 453 -2.05 39.66 7.99
CA HIS A 453 -2.69 39.28 9.24
C HIS A 453 -4.22 39.17 9.11
N ARG A 454 -4.85 39.95 8.22
CA ARG A 454 -6.30 39.89 8.00
C ARG A 454 -6.71 38.56 7.39
N SER A 455 -6.07 38.16 6.29
CA SER A 455 -6.35 36.88 5.63
C SER A 455 -5.94 35.70 6.51
N ALA A 456 -4.81 35.83 7.23
CA ALA A 456 -4.35 34.82 8.17
C ALA A 456 -5.40 34.51 9.25
N VAL A 457 -5.94 35.54 9.91
CA VAL A 457 -6.96 35.35 10.96
C VAL A 457 -8.22 34.68 10.41
N GLN A 458 -8.70 35.08 9.24
CA GLN A 458 -9.90 34.49 8.64
C GLN A 458 -9.70 33.00 8.32
N LEU A 459 -8.60 32.65 7.67
CA LEU A 459 -8.32 31.27 7.25
C LEU A 459 -7.99 30.36 8.43
N LEU A 460 -7.19 30.84 9.39
CA LEU A 460 -6.75 30.04 10.53
C LEU A 460 -7.87 29.85 11.56
N GLN A 461 -8.75 30.83 11.78
CA GLN A 461 -9.88 30.63 12.70
C GLN A 461 -10.84 29.55 12.19
N ALA A 462 -11.13 29.55 10.87
CA ALA A 462 -11.97 28.53 10.25
C ALA A 462 -11.34 27.14 10.34
N SER A 463 -10.04 27.02 10.02
CA SER A 463 -9.27 25.77 10.16
C SER A 463 -9.23 25.28 11.60
N ARG A 464 -8.94 26.18 12.55
CA ARG A 464 -8.83 25.85 13.97
C ARG A 464 -10.13 25.27 14.50
N ASN A 465 -11.26 25.91 14.18
CA ASN A 465 -12.57 25.44 14.62
C ASN A 465 -12.86 24.03 14.07
N HIS A 466 -12.61 23.80 12.78
CA HIS A 466 -12.80 22.49 12.13
C HIS A 466 -12.01 21.37 12.82
N PHE A 467 -10.72 21.60 13.09
CA PHE A 467 -9.86 20.61 13.73
C PHE A 467 -9.92 20.62 15.27
N SER A 468 -10.79 21.43 15.89
CA SER A 468 -10.95 21.47 17.35
C SER A 468 -12.07 20.56 17.87
N GLU A 469 -13.01 20.17 17.00
CA GLU A 469 -14.20 19.40 17.39
C GLU A 469 -13.96 17.88 17.43
N GLU A 470 -12.89 17.38 16.79
CA GLU A 470 -12.55 15.96 16.76
C GLU A 470 -11.67 15.57 17.95
N GLY A 471 -12.31 14.97 18.97
CA GLY A 471 -11.69 14.61 20.25
C GLY A 471 -10.41 13.79 20.13
N SER A 472 -9.36 14.29 20.79
CA SER A 472 -7.99 13.76 20.84
C SER A 472 -7.18 13.85 19.54
N GLN A 473 -7.12 15.03 18.92
CA GLN A 473 -5.87 15.65 18.44
C GLN A 473 -6.20 17.10 18.10
N SER A 474 -5.26 18.02 18.27
CA SER A 474 -5.20 19.04 17.24
C SER A 474 -3.82 19.69 17.19
N MET A 475 -2.84 18.90 16.72
CA MET A 475 -1.58 19.47 16.24
C MET A 475 -1.86 20.67 15.31
N LEU A 476 -2.89 20.56 14.46
CA LEU A 476 -3.29 21.60 13.51
C LEU A 476 -3.95 22.81 14.19
N ALA A 477 -4.81 22.64 15.19
CA ALA A 477 -5.33 23.80 15.93
C ALA A 477 -4.21 24.50 16.72
N LYS A 478 -3.30 23.74 17.35
CA LYS A 478 -2.10 24.31 17.99
C LYS A 478 -1.24 25.08 17.00
N GLU A 479 -1.01 24.52 15.81
CA GLU A 479 -0.30 25.22 14.74
C GLU A 479 -1.08 26.47 14.26
N ALA A 480 -2.41 26.41 14.20
CA ALA A 480 -3.22 27.57 13.85
C ALA A 480 -3.11 28.67 14.90
N ASP A 481 -3.08 28.34 16.19
CA ASP A 481 -2.89 29.30 17.28
C ASP A 481 -1.52 30.00 17.20
N ILE A 482 -0.46 29.28 16.81
CA ILE A 482 0.86 29.87 16.46
C ILE A 482 0.69 30.91 15.33
N GLY A 483 0.02 30.56 14.24
CA GLY A 483 -0.20 31.47 13.12
C GLY A 483 -1.06 32.68 13.50
N LEU A 484 -2.05 32.51 14.37
CA LEU A 484 -2.87 33.60 14.92
C LEU A 484 -2.04 34.53 15.81
N ALA A 485 -1.14 34.00 16.64
CA ALA A 485 -0.21 34.80 17.44
C ALA A 485 0.76 35.61 16.56
N MET A 486 1.30 35.01 15.49
CA MET A 486 2.10 35.71 14.49
C MET A 486 1.31 36.84 13.81
N ALA A 487 0.06 36.58 13.42
CA ALA A 487 -0.81 37.59 12.84
C ALA A 487 -1.11 38.73 13.83
N LYS A 488 -1.34 38.42 15.12
CA LYS A 488 -1.56 39.40 16.18
C LYS A 488 -0.35 40.33 16.35
N PHE A 489 0.86 39.79 16.35
CA PHE A 489 2.09 40.59 16.42
C PHE A 489 2.18 41.60 15.26
N ARG A 490 1.84 41.16 14.04
CA ARG A 490 1.94 41.99 12.83
C ARG A 490 0.75 42.92 12.61
N ALA A 491 -0.35 42.73 13.33
CA ALA A 491 -1.55 43.58 13.25
C ALA A 491 -1.43 44.89 14.06
N VAL A 492 -0.37 45.08 14.84
CA VAL A 492 -0.15 46.28 15.66
C VAL A 492 -0.01 47.52 14.76
N ASP A 493 -0.89 48.49 14.95
CA ASP A 493 -1.01 49.65 14.07
C ASP A 493 0.03 50.72 14.43
N THR A 494 1.01 50.88 13.53
CA THR A 494 2.09 51.85 13.72
C THR A 494 1.64 53.31 13.70
N ALA A 495 0.50 53.63 13.09
CA ALA A 495 -0.02 54.99 12.97
C ALA A 495 -0.94 55.38 14.14
N ARG A 496 -1.62 54.39 14.74
CA ARG A 496 -2.60 54.62 15.82
C ARG A 496 -2.00 54.46 17.22
N ASP A 497 -1.08 53.52 17.41
CA ASP A 497 -0.62 53.13 18.73
C ASP A 497 0.69 53.83 19.12
N SER A 498 0.76 54.31 20.38
CA SER A 498 1.99 54.90 20.92
C SER A 498 3.13 53.87 20.94
N ALA A 499 4.39 54.32 20.86
CA ALA A 499 5.54 53.42 20.87
C ALA A 499 5.55 52.46 22.07
N ALA A 500 5.17 52.95 23.27
CA ALA A 500 5.05 52.13 24.47
C ALA A 500 3.94 51.07 24.35
N LYS A 501 2.77 51.44 23.82
CA LYS A 501 1.65 50.50 23.63
C LYS A 501 1.96 49.45 22.57
N ARG A 502 2.67 49.84 21.49
CA ARG A 502 3.11 48.90 20.45
C ARG A 502 4.07 47.86 21.02
N ALA A 503 5.06 48.28 21.81
CA ALA A 503 6.01 47.39 22.44
C ALA A 503 5.29 46.39 23.38
N GLU A 504 4.35 46.86 24.19
CA GLU A 504 3.53 46.01 25.06
C GLU A 504 2.73 44.96 24.26
N LEU A 505 1.98 45.38 23.23
CA LEU A 505 1.18 44.47 22.40
C LEU A 505 2.03 43.44 21.64
N GLN A 506 3.21 43.86 21.17
CA GLN A 506 4.17 42.98 20.50
C GLN A 506 4.81 41.99 21.48
N GLN A 507 5.13 42.43 22.70
CA GLN A 507 5.64 41.57 23.77
C GLN A 507 4.60 40.49 24.14
N ASP A 508 3.34 40.88 24.33
CA ASP A 508 2.24 39.97 24.64
C ASP A 508 2.03 38.92 23.53
N ALA A 509 2.11 39.35 22.27
CA ALA A 509 1.97 38.45 21.13
C ALA A 509 3.16 37.48 21.02
N LEU A 510 4.38 37.93 21.33
CA LEU A 510 5.55 37.06 21.38
C LEU A 510 5.47 36.05 22.53
N GLU A 511 4.98 36.45 23.70
CA GLU A 511 4.79 35.53 24.82
C GLU A 511 3.78 34.44 24.49
N LEU A 512 2.63 34.82 23.90
CA LEU A 512 1.64 33.86 23.41
C LEU A 512 2.25 32.90 22.37
N LEU A 513 2.97 33.44 21.38
CA LEU A 513 3.62 32.63 20.35
C LEU A 513 4.60 31.61 20.95
N ARG A 514 5.40 32.02 21.94
CA ARG A 514 6.32 31.12 22.64
C ARG A 514 5.58 29.98 23.33
N THR A 515 4.51 30.29 24.07
CA THR A 515 3.70 29.29 24.77
C THR A 515 3.09 28.27 23.81
N GLU A 516 2.56 28.72 22.67
CA GLU A 516 1.99 27.80 21.68
C GLU A 516 3.05 26.92 21.00
N ILE A 517 4.25 27.46 20.75
CA ILE A 517 5.38 26.67 20.23
C ILE A 517 5.79 25.58 21.23
N GLU A 518 5.87 25.91 22.52
CA GLU A 518 6.18 24.94 23.58
C GLU A 518 5.10 23.86 23.67
N ALA A 519 3.83 24.24 23.59
CA ALA A 519 2.70 23.32 23.61
C ALA A 519 2.67 22.39 22.38
N LEU A 520 3.04 22.90 21.19
CA LEU A 520 3.20 22.10 19.99
C LEU A 520 4.39 21.14 20.15
N ALA A 521 5.53 21.63 20.63
CA ALA A 521 6.73 20.83 20.84
C ALA A 521 6.51 19.67 21.82
N GLN A 522 5.72 19.88 22.88
CA GLN A 522 5.33 18.82 23.81
C GLN A 522 4.47 17.74 23.14
N ALA A 523 3.63 18.11 22.18
CA ALA A 523 2.75 17.17 21.49
C ALA A 523 3.47 16.36 20.41
N VAL A 524 4.45 16.94 19.71
CA VAL A 524 4.99 16.36 18.47
C VAL A 524 6.52 16.18 18.47
N GLY A 525 7.19 16.66 19.51
CA GLY A 525 8.64 16.67 19.64
C GLY A 525 9.28 17.96 19.07
N THR A 526 10.37 18.38 19.70
CA THR A 526 11.13 19.58 19.33
C THR A 526 11.82 19.47 17.97
N GLY A 527 12.14 18.25 17.53
CA GLY A 527 12.75 17.97 16.23
C GLY A 527 11.79 18.04 15.04
N HIS A 528 10.49 18.21 15.28
CA HIS A 528 9.51 18.24 14.21
C HIS A 528 9.65 19.51 13.35
N MET A 529 9.55 19.36 12.02
CA MET A 529 9.74 20.44 11.05
C MET A 529 8.86 21.67 11.32
N LEU A 530 7.61 21.46 11.75
CA LEU A 530 6.69 22.56 12.09
C LEU A 530 7.13 23.35 13.34
N VAL A 531 7.67 22.66 14.34
CA VAL A 531 8.19 23.30 15.57
C VAL A 531 9.44 24.10 15.25
N GLN A 532 10.33 23.55 14.43
CA GLN A 532 11.54 24.25 13.96
C GLN A 532 11.16 25.50 13.15
N GLY A 533 10.20 25.38 12.23
CA GLY A 533 9.68 26.51 11.45
C GLY A 533 9.07 27.60 12.33
N ALA A 534 8.22 27.23 13.29
CA ALA A 534 7.62 28.19 14.23
C ALA A 534 8.67 28.88 15.12
N THR A 535 9.68 28.13 15.58
CA THR A 535 10.81 28.68 16.35
C THR A 535 11.63 29.68 15.53
N ARG A 536 11.83 29.41 14.24
CA ARG A 536 12.47 30.37 13.32
C ARG A 536 11.66 31.67 13.21
N TYR A 537 10.35 31.58 12.99
CA TYR A 537 9.49 32.77 12.91
C TYR A 537 9.46 33.55 14.23
N TYR A 538 9.42 32.88 15.37
CA TYR A 538 9.57 33.53 16.68
C TYR A 538 10.87 34.34 16.75
N GLY A 539 12.00 33.75 16.35
CA GLY A 539 13.29 34.44 16.30
C GLY A 539 13.31 35.65 15.37
N GLN A 540 12.63 35.59 14.21
CA GLN A 540 12.48 36.72 13.30
C GLN A 540 11.65 37.84 13.92
N LEU A 541 10.48 37.53 14.48
CA LEU A 541 9.58 38.51 15.10
C LEU A 541 10.19 39.15 16.35
N ALA A 542 10.88 38.37 17.18
CA ALA A 542 11.59 38.86 18.36
C ALA A 542 12.71 39.84 18.00
N LYS A 543 13.36 39.67 16.84
CA LYS A 543 14.33 40.66 16.32
C LYS A 543 13.65 41.92 15.82
N MET A 544 12.44 41.83 15.26
CA MET A 544 11.68 43.00 14.80
C MET A 544 11.13 43.84 15.96
N ALA A 545 10.91 43.24 17.13
CA ALA A 545 10.40 43.92 18.33
C ALA A 545 11.48 44.69 19.12
N ARG A 546 12.76 44.37 18.89
CA ARG A 546 13.92 45.07 19.47
C ARG A 546 14.35 46.21 18.57
#